data_AF-A0A5S4GYJ7-F1
#
_entry.id   AF-A0A5S4GYJ7-F1
#
_cell.length_a   1.000
_cell.length_b   1.000
_cell.length_c   1.000
_cell.angle_alpha   90.00
_cell.angle_beta   90.00
_cell.angle_gamma   90.00
#
_symmetry.space_group_name_H-M   'P 1'
#
loop_
_entity.id
_entity.type
_entity.pdbx_description
1 polymer ?
#
loop_
_entity_poly.entity_id
_entity_poly.type
_entity_poly.pdbx_seq_one_letter_code
_entity_poly.pdbx_strand_id
1 'polypeptide(L)'
;EPMGRVIVMDLSRHNTLLVGHDRYFVLRSDGRPLLVHDYCPHRGGPLSLARLTPDGRRLNCPWHGTKVGVAAVRRTCLPMVRSGDEAVIVLPDDDGDAPVSVIHREILANLPPDPSDTGTAPRAADPAQPALDAGR
;
A
#
# COMPACT_ATOMS: atom_id res chain seq x y z
N GLU A 1 15.86 -17.64 21.31
CA GLU A 1 14.66 -17.40 20.49
C GLU A 1 14.70 -15.97 20.02
N PRO A 2 14.45 -15.66 18.75
CA PRO A 2 14.34 -14.27 18.32
C PRO A 2 13.22 -13.62 19.13
N MET A 3 13.52 -12.53 19.81
CA MET A 3 12.53 -11.74 20.53
C MET A 3 12.01 -10.69 19.56
N GLY A 4 10.72 -10.72 19.24
CA GLY A 4 10.07 -9.72 18.41
C GLY A 4 10.39 -8.31 18.92
N ARG A 5 10.93 -7.47 18.02
CA ARG A 5 11.29 -6.09 18.34
C ARG A 5 10.03 -5.22 18.47
N VAL A 6 10.06 -4.25 19.38
CA VAL A 6 8.95 -3.33 19.61
C VAL A 6 9.37 -1.91 19.22
N ILE A 7 8.50 -1.23 18.48
CA ILE A 7 8.67 0.17 18.06
C ILE A 7 7.52 1.00 18.59
N VAL A 8 7.83 2.20 19.09
CA VAL A 8 6.84 3.21 19.45
C VAL A 8 6.81 4.29 18.37
N MET A 9 5.61 4.61 17.89
CA MET A 9 5.36 5.56 16.82
C MET A 9 4.29 6.56 17.24
N ASP A 10 4.61 7.85 17.12
CA ASP A 10 3.63 8.94 17.25
C ASP A 10 2.91 9.14 15.90
N LEU A 11 1.64 8.72 15.84
CA LEU A 11 0.77 8.76 14.65
C LEU A 11 0.33 10.18 14.26
N SER A 12 0.51 11.18 15.13
CA SER A 12 0.26 12.59 14.78
C SER A 12 1.38 13.17 13.91
N ARG A 13 2.59 12.60 14.03
CA ARG A 13 3.80 13.09 13.34
C ARG A 13 4.28 12.16 12.24
N HIS A 14 4.05 10.86 12.39
CA HIS A 14 4.58 9.85 11.49
C HIS A 14 3.45 9.01 10.89
N ASN A 15 3.70 8.47 9.71
CA ASN A 15 2.74 7.62 9.03
C ASN A 15 3.39 6.48 8.23
N THR A 16 4.70 6.31 8.37
CA THR A 16 5.46 5.30 7.63
C THR A 16 6.52 4.69 8.54
N LEU A 17 6.64 3.37 8.48
CA LEU A 17 7.66 2.57 9.16
C LEU A 17 8.49 1.82 8.11
N LEU A 18 9.80 1.91 8.21
CA LEU A 18 10.75 1.15 7.39
C LEU A 18 11.47 0.15 8.29
N VAL A 19 11.54 -1.11 7.88
CA VAL A 19 12.25 -2.20 8.57
C VAL A 19 13.11 -2.90 7.53
N GLY A 20 14.40 -2.58 7.46
CA GLY A 20 15.25 -3.02 6.36
C GLY A 20 14.67 -2.61 4.99
N HIS A 21 14.29 -3.59 4.17
CA HIS A 21 13.65 -3.35 2.87
C HIS A 21 12.12 -3.31 2.92
N ASP A 22 11.52 -3.77 4.02
CA ASP A 22 10.08 -3.72 4.19
C ASP A 22 9.64 -2.33 4.56
N ARG A 23 8.50 -1.95 3.99
CA ARG A 23 7.90 -0.64 4.18
C ARG A 23 6.47 -0.85 4.60
N TYR A 24 6.04 -0.08 5.58
CA TYR A 24 4.68 -0.07 6.04
C TYR A 24 4.18 1.35 6.12
N PHE A 25 2.91 1.57 5.82
CA PHE A 25 2.28 2.88 5.90
C PHE A 25 0.97 2.83 6.67
N VAL A 26 0.59 3.96 7.25
CA VAL A 26 -0.69 4.10 7.94
C VAL A 26 -1.79 4.20 6.89
N LEU A 27 -2.61 3.15 6.78
CA LEU A 27 -3.87 3.15 6.05
C LEU A 27 -5.01 3.49 7.00
N ARG A 28 -5.85 4.46 6.64
CA ARG A 28 -7.08 4.80 7.38
C ARG A 28 -8.23 3.97 6.82
N SER A 29 -8.72 3.01 7.62
CA SER A 29 -9.83 2.14 7.23
C SER A 29 -10.80 1.97 8.40
N ASP A 30 -12.10 2.07 8.13
CA ASP A 30 -13.18 1.97 9.14
C ASP A 30 -12.95 2.90 10.36
N GLY A 31 -12.46 4.11 10.10
CA GLY A 31 -12.17 5.11 11.14
C GLY A 31 -10.96 4.79 12.03
N ARG A 32 -10.13 3.80 11.67
CA ARG A 32 -8.96 3.39 12.44
C ARG A 32 -7.67 3.40 11.60
N PRO A 33 -6.54 3.84 12.15
CA PRO A 33 -5.24 3.68 11.49
C PRO A 33 -4.80 2.21 11.59
N LEU A 34 -4.28 1.68 10.49
CA LEU A 34 -3.65 0.38 10.39
C LEU A 34 -2.28 0.55 9.77
N LEU A 35 -1.24 -0.09 10.31
CA LEU A 35 0.08 -0.06 9.71
C LEU A 35 0.23 -1.27 8.77
N VAL A 36 0.06 -1.06 7.47
CA VAL A 36 -0.03 -2.12 6.44
C VAL A 36 1.19 -2.11 5.53
N HIS A 37 1.51 -3.26 4.95
CA HIS A 37 2.66 -3.41 4.05
C HIS A 37 2.48 -2.58 2.76
N ASP A 38 3.51 -1.81 2.40
CA ASP A 38 3.55 -0.92 1.24
C ASP A 38 4.06 -1.64 -0.02
N TYR A 39 3.34 -2.71 -0.39
CA TYR A 39 3.71 -3.62 -1.47
C TYR A 39 2.50 -4.14 -2.23
N CYS A 40 2.48 -3.89 -3.53
CA CYS A 40 1.50 -4.47 -4.43
C CYS A 40 1.91 -5.91 -4.79
N PRO A 41 1.04 -6.92 -4.58
CA PRO A 41 1.35 -8.33 -4.81
C PRO A 41 1.64 -8.68 -6.28
N HIS A 42 1.42 -7.76 -7.23
CA HIS A 42 1.78 -7.97 -8.62
C HIS A 42 3.31 -7.94 -8.80
N ARG A 43 3.96 -6.82 -8.47
CA ARG A 43 5.41 -6.59 -8.68
C ARG A 43 6.06 -5.63 -7.67
N GLY A 44 5.46 -5.48 -6.49
CA GLY A 44 6.00 -4.69 -5.38
C GLY A 44 5.80 -3.18 -5.42
N GLY A 45 4.84 -2.70 -6.22
CA GLY A 45 4.52 -1.27 -6.29
C GLY A 45 4.08 -0.66 -4.95
N PRO A 46 4.38 0.62 -4.69
CA PRO A 46 4.04 1.30 -3.46
C PRO A 46 2.54 1.57 -3.40
N LEU A 47 1.84 0.84 -2.54
CA LEU A 47 0.43 1.04 -2.28
C LEU A 47 0.15 2.33 -1.50
N SER A 48 1.12 2.88 -0.77
CA SER A 48 1.06 4.20 -0.15
C SER A 48 0.79 5.31 -1.16
N LEU A 49 1.25 5.13 -2.42
CA LEU A 49 1.05 6.04 -3.54
C LEU A 49 -0.16 5.67 -4.43
N ALA A 50 -0.94 4.65 -4.06
CA ALA A 50 -2.16 4.30 -4.78
C ALA A 50 -3.31 5.26 -4.45
N ARG A 51 -4.30 5.35 -5.34
CA ARG A 51 -5.61 5.99 -5.07
C ARG A 51 -6.66 4.92 -4.81
N LEU A 52 -7.66 5.21 -3.97
CA LEU A 52 -8.84 4.36 -3.85
C LEU A 52 -9.64 4.38 -5.16
N THR A 53 -10.20 3.24 -5.54
CA THR A 53 -11.24 3.18 -6.58
C THR A 53 -12.49 3.92 -6.13
N PRO A 54 -13.37 4.38 -7.05
CA PRO A 54 -14.58 5.13 -6.69
C PRO A 54 -15.51 4.42 -5.68
N ASP A 55 -15.53 3.09 -5.68
CA ASP A 55 -16.28 2.28 -4.72
C ASP A 55 -15.61 2.12 -3.35
N GLY A 56 -14.39 2.64 -3.18
CA GLY A 56 -13.56 2.54 -1.97
C GLY A 56 -13.05 1.14 -1.65
N ARG A 57 -13.25 0.14 -2.53
CA ARG A 57 -12.97 -1.28 -2.21
C ARG A 57 -11.55 -1.71 -2.57
N ARG A 58 -10.88 -0.97 -3.44
CA ARG A 58 -9.56 -1.32 -3.97
C ARG A 58 -8.63 -0.11 -4.05
N LEU A 59 -7.34 -0.36 -3.99
CA LEU A 59 -6.28 0.59 -4.30
C LEU A 59 -5.80 0.37 -5.73
N ASN A 60 -5.74 1.42 -6.54
CA ASN A 60 -5.16 1.42 -7.88
C ASN A 60 -3.65 1.67 -7.79
N CYS A 61 -2.85 0.61 -7.94
CA CYS A 61 -1.40 0.68 -7.83
C CYS A 61 -0.80 1.54 -8.96
N PRO A 62 0.04 2.54 -8.65
CA PRO A 62 0.48 3.54 -9.62
C PRO A 62 1.46 3.02 -10.67
N TRP A 63 2.03 1.83 -10.50
CA TRP A 63 3.01 1.28 -11.45
C TRP A 63 2.35 0.66 -12.69
N HIS A 64 1.39 -0.25 -12.50
CA HIS A 64 0.79 -1.03 -13.60
C HIS A 64 -0.75 -1.03 -13.57
N GLY A 65 -1.37 -0.21 -12.72
CA GLY A 65 -2.82 -0.11 -12.62
C GLY A 65 -3.51 -1.30 -11.90
N THR A 66 -2.74 -2.19 -11.27
CA THR A 66 -3.31 -3.33 -10.55
C THR A 66 -4.22 -2.86 -9.42
N LYS A 67 -5.46 -3.32 -9.41
CA LYS A 67 -6.45 -3.02 -8.37
C LYS A 67 -6.32 -4.03 -7.22
N VAL A 68 -5.75 -3.60 -6.10
CA VAL A 68 -5.53 -4.43 -4.91
C VAL A 68 -6.67 -4.20 -3.91
N GLY A 69 -7.36 -5.25 -3.48
CA GLY A 69 -8.48 -5.10 -2.54
C GLY A 69 -8.04 -4.55 -1.19
N VAL A 70 -8.74 -3.53 -0.66
CA VAL A 70 -8.46 -2.95 0.66
C VAL A 70 -8.51 -4.01 1.75
N ALA A 71 -9.47 -4.95 1.68
CA ALA A 71 -9.54 -6.08 2.60
C ALA A 71 -8.31 -6.99 2.57
N ALA A 72 -7.64 -7.12 1.41
CA ALA A 72 -6.39 -7.89 1.31
C ALA A 72 -5.21 -7.10 1.91
N VAL A 73 -5.13 -5.79 1.65
CA VAL A 73 -4.12 -4.92 2.25
C VAL A 73 -4.23 -4.91 3.77
N ARG A 74 -5.45 -4.87 4.33
CA ARG A 74 -5.66 -4.93 5.79
C ARG A 74 -5.11 -6.20 6.43
N ARG A 75 -5.01 -7.32 5.70
CA ARG A 75 -4.45 -8.57 6.23
C ARG A 75 -2.93 -8.55 6.34
N THR A 76 -2.27 -7.53 5.78
CA THR A 76 -0.81 -7.34 5.92
C THR A 76 -0.47 -6.40 7.08
N CYS A 77 -1.46 -6.07 7.93
CA CYS A 77 -1.22 -5.14 9.03
C CYS A 77 -0.29 -5.72 10.08
N LEU A 78 0.65 -4.91 10.57
CA LEU A 78 1.47 -5.27 11.72
C LEU A 78 0.61 -5.27 13.00
N PRO A 79 0.92 -6.15 13.98
CA PRO A 79 0.32 -6.08 15.30
C PRO A 79 0.63 -4.72 15.95
N MET A 80 -0.42 -3.98 16.32
CA MET A 80 -0.30 -2.63 16.86
C MET A 80 -1.33 -2.41 17.97
N VAL A 81 -0.87 -1.92 19.12
CA VAL A 81 -1.69 -1.39 20.21
C VAL A 81 -1.60 0.13 20.19
N ARG A 82 -2.69 0.84 20.47
CA ARG A 82 -2.74 2.30 20.41
C ARG A 82 -3.42 2.93 21.63
N SER A 83 -2.85 4.01 22.14
CA SER A 83 -3.46 4.92 23.11
C SER A 83 -3.31 6.36 22.62
N GLY A 84 -4.41 7.01 22.22
CA GLY A 84 -4.33 8.30 21.55
C GLY A 84 -3.51 8.22 20.26
N ASP A 85 -2.51 9.09 20.11
CA ASP A 85 -1.61 9.07 18.95
C ASP A 85 -0.38 8.16 19.13
N GLU A 86 -0.17 7.60 20.33
CA GLU A 86 0.91 6.66 20.57
C GLU A 86 0.52 5.26 20.08
N ALA A 87 1.32 4.70 19.18
CA ALA A 87 1.21 3.34 18.67
C ALA A 87 2.44 2.51 19.07
N VAL A 88 2.19 1.38 19.71
CA VAL A 88 3.20 0.36 20.03
C VAL A 88 3.05 -0.77 19.03
N ILE A 89 4.08 -1.02 18.24
CA ILE A 89 4.08 -1.93 17.09
C ILE A 89 5.06 -3.08 17.36
N VAL A 90 4.62 -4.31 17.15
CA VAL A 90 5.48 -5.50 17.19
C VAL A 90 5.95 -5.80 15.78
N LEU A 91 7.26 -5.82 15.56
CA LEU A 91 7.86 -6.18 14.29
C LEU A 91 7.87 -7.71 14.13
N PRO A 92 7.79 -8.22 12.89
CA PRO A 92 8.08 -9.63 12.62
C PRO A 92 9.49 -9.99 13.09
N ASP A 93 9.70 -11.25 13.46
CA ASP A 93 11.03 -11.73 13.84
C ASP A 93 11.99 -11.58 12.64
N ASP A 94 13.12 -10.93 12.89
CA ASP A 94 14.24 -10.79 11.97
C ASP A 94 15.53 -11.22 12.68
N ASP A 95 16.67 -11.14 11.97
CA ASP A 95 17.99 -11.39 12.56
C ASP A 95 18.40 -10.33 13.60
N GLY A 96 17.53 -9.37 13.94
CA GLY A 96 17.75 -8.31 14.93
C GLY A 96 18.44 -7.06 14.40
N ASP A 97 19.13 -7.17 13.25
CA ASP A 97 20.02 -6.13 12.75
C ASP A 97 19.37 -5.20 11.70
N ALA A 98 18.13 -5.46 11.29
CA ALA A 98 17.49 -4.64 10.27
C ALA A 98 17.29 -3.19 10.78
N PRO A 99 17.79 -2.17 10.06
CA PRO A 99 17.61 -0.79 10.47
C PRO A 99 16.13 -0.44 10.47
N VAL A 100 15.71 0.31 11.48
CA VAL A 100 14.35 0.81 11.58
C VAL A 100 14.32 2.31 11.48
N SER A 101 13.38 2.83 10.69
CA SER A 101 13.12 4.26 10.57
C SER A 101 11.63 4.54 10.64
N VAL A 102 11.27 5.53 11.46
CA VAL A 102 9.90 6.02 11.59
C VAL A 102 9.86 7.40 10.96
N ILE A 103 9.09 7.56 9.89
CA ILE A 103 9.11 8.77 9.07
C ILE A 103 7.70 9.24 8.71
N HIS A 104 7.64 10.44 8.15
CA HIS A 104 6.43 10.99 7.55
C HIS A 104 6.57 11.02 6.02
N ARG A 105 5.55 10.58 5.30
CA ARG A 105 5.45 10.69 3.83
C ARG A 105 4.04 11.10 3.42
N GLU A 106 3.90 11.58 2.19
CA GLU A 106 2.58 11.73 1.59
C GLU A 106 1.96 10.35 1.31
N ILE A 107 0.74 10.11 1.81
CA ILE A 107 0.01 8.85 1.64
C ILE A 107 -1.23 9.10 0.80
N LEU A 108 -1.11 8.84 -0.50
CA LEU A 108 -2.17 9.00 -1.48
C LEU A 108 -3.34 8.03 -1.26
N ALA A 109 -3.07 6.88 -0.64
CA ALA A 109 -4.06 5.84 -0.36
C ALA A 109 -5.13 6.24 0.67
N ASN A 110 -4.88 7.31 1.43
CA ASN A 110 -5.82 7.87 2.40
C ASN A 110 -6.60 9.07 1.85
N LEU A 111 -6.30 9.52 0.63
CA LEU A 111 -7.06 10.57 -0.02
C LEU A 111 -8.33 9.99 -0.66
N PRO A 112 -9.37 10.80 -0.86
CA PRO A 112 -10.53 10.40 -1.64
C PRO A 112 -10.12 9.83 -3.02
N PRO A 113 -10.96 8.99 -3.64
CA PRO A 113 -10.76 8.53 -5.01
C PRO A 113 -10.45 9.70 -5.96
N ASP A 114 -9.61 9.45 -6.95
CA ASP A 114 -9.32 10.47 -7.96
C ASP A 114 -10.60 10.76 -8.77
N PRO A 115 -11.10 12.02 -8.80
CA PRO A 115 -12.32 12.36 -9.52
C PRO A 115 -12.21 12.13 -11.03
N SER A 116 -10.99 12.04 -11.58
CA SER A 116 -10.75 11.76 -13.00
C SER A 116 -10.85 10.26 -13.35
N ASP A 117 -10.76 9.36 -12.36
CA ASP A 117 -10.89 7.91 -12.55
C ASP A 117 -12.38 7.50 -12.55
N THR A 118 -13.06 7.79 -13.66
CA THR A 118 -14.49 7.47 -13.88
C THR A 118 -14.76 5.98 -14.12
N GLY A 119 -13.79 5.10 -13.85
CA GLY A 119 -14.00 3.65 -13.91
C GLY A 119 -13.98 3.05 -15.32
N THR A 120 -13.48 3.79 -16.33
CA THR A 120 -13.24 3.19 -17.64
C THR A 120 -12.02 2.28 -17.54
N ALA A 121 -12.25 0.97 -17.49
CA ALA A 121 -11.18 0.00 -17.69
C ALA A 121 -10.47 0.35 -19.01
N PRO A 122 -9.12 0.34 -19.08
CA PRO A 122 -8.46 0.40 -20.37
C PRO A 122 -8.96 -0.80 -21.17
N ARG A 123 -9.66 -0.54 -22.28
CA ARG A 123 -9.92 -1.56 -23.28
C ARG A 123 -8.57 -2.17 -23.62
N ALA A 124 -8.48 -3.50 -23.53
CA ALA A 124 -7.32 -4.21 -24.06
C ALA A 124 -7.07 -3.67 -25.48
N ALA A 125 -5.85 -3.22 -25.74
CA ALA A 125 -5.47 -2.80 -27.09
C ALA A 125 -5.80 -3.96 -28.02
N ASP A 126 -6.63 -3.70 -29.03
CA ASP A 126 -6.90 -4.65 -30.10
C ASP A 126 -5.54 -5.12 -30.63
N PRO A 127 -5.27 -6.43 -30.73
CA PRO A 127 -4.07 -6.88 -31.40
C PRO A 127 -4.15 -6.37 -32.83
N ALA A 128 -3.19 -5.53 -33.21
CA ALA A 128 -3.08 -4.96 -34.55
C ALA A 128 -3.26 -6.09 -35.58
N GLN A 129 -4.33 -6.00 -36.37
CA GLN A 129 -4.53 -6.92 -37.48
C GLN A 129 -3.34 -6.77 -38.43
N PRO A 130 -2.67 -7.86 -38.84
CA PRO A 130 -1.62 -7.76 -39.84
C PRO A 130 -2.24 -7.29 -41.16
N ALA A 131 -1.61 -6.28 -41.76
CA ALA A 131 -1.96 -5.77 -43.07
C ALA A 131 -1.96 -6.93 -44.08
N LEU A 132 -3.10 -7.16 -44.74
CA LEU A 132 -3.19 -8.07 -45.88
C LEU A 132 -2.35 -7.45 -47.00
N ASP A 133 -1.27 -8.15 -47.35
CA ASP A 133 -0.38 -7.84 -48.44
C ASP A 133 -1.15 -7.94 -49.76
N ALA A 134 -1.29 -6.81 -50.47
CA ALA A 134 -1.91 -6.74 -51.78
C ALA A 134 -0.93 -7.28 -52.82
N GLY A 135 -0.94 -8.60 -52.98
CA GLY A 135 -0.23 -9.31 -54.05
C GLY A 135 -0.88 -9.10 -55.41
N ARG A 136 -0.06 -8.61 -56.33
CA ARG A 136 -0.23 -8.43 -57.78
C ARG A 136 -0.51 -9.72 -58.54
#